data_AF-A0A944LQQ4-F1
#
_entry.id   AF-A0A944LQQ4-F1
#
_cell.length_a   1.000
_cell.length_b   1.000
_cell.length_c   1.000
_cell.angle_alpha   90.00
_cell.angle_beta   90.00
_cell.angle_gamma   90.00
#
_symmetry.space_group_name_H-M   'P 1'
#
loop_
_entity.id
_entity.type
_entity.pdbx_description
1 polymer ?
#
loop_
_entity_poly.entity_id
_entity_poly.type
_entity_poly.pdbx_seq_one_letter_code
_entity_poly.pdbx_strand_id
1 'polypeptide(L)'
;MSHHRLAPSVHEHTNALEEALGALRVELELPGPYPAEAVRDAEAAVASHQLPEADLTGVEFLTIDPESSTDLDQALFIERDGAGYNVLYAIADVPSFVAPGGALDAETRRRGQTFYAPDGRIPLHPEVISEQAGSLLAGQLCSAFVWEFRLDDAAEVTSVAVRRARVRSRSKLSYKGAQSELDAGTASPVLQLLKEVGLKRVDLERARGGASLNMPEQEIVQLPDGGYRIAAAPQLPVEDWNAQISLLTGMAAARLMLDGKVGILRTMPSPDERSLRHFRIQTEALGRPWDGEVSYGEYLRTLDPLDPRQLAILHSAGMLFRGASYTAFDGSVPDDAVQSAIGAAYAHTTAPLRRLVDRFVLVICEALSNGRPVPGWAREALPSLPVIMAGSDQLASRMERMALDTVAAALLVNHVGQEFDAIVISGSKPQRDNGGGNGDSATNGKSTNGKNGAGNGKNGNGNGNGASGIIQIAEPAVTARCAGDLESGTKVRVRLISSDITTREVHFELVE
;
A
#
# COMPACT_ATOMS: atom_id res chain seq x y z
N MET A 1 -31.47 32.64 -36.92
CA MET A 1 -31.73 31.28 -36.40
C MET A 1 -30.55 30.89 -35.53
N SER A 2 -30.81 30.74 -34.24
CA SER A 2 -29.83 30.39 -33.22
C SER A 2 -29.51 28.90 -33.32
N HIS A 3 -28.22 28.55 -33.43
CA HIS A 3 -27.74 27.22 -33.09
C HIS A 3 -26.67 27.38 -32.01
N HIS A 4 -27.15 27.48 -30.76
CA HIS A 4 -26.38 27.03 -29.60
C HIS A 4 -26.06 25.54 -29.80
N ARG A 5 -24.81 25.22 -30.13
CA ARG A 5 -24.24 23.93 -29.73
C ARG A 5 -23.88 24.06 -28.26
N LEU A 6 -24.81 23.63 -27.40
CA LEU A 6 -24.52 23.26 -26.02
C LEU A 6 -23.30 22.33 -26.05
N ALA A 7 -22.28 22.64 -25.26
CA ALA A 7 -21.14 21.77 -25.03
C ALA A 7 -21.58 20.64 -24.07
N PRO A 8 -21.78 19.40 -24.55
CA PRO A 8 -22.25 18.29 -23.71
C PRO A 8 -21.08 17.50 -23.08
N SER A 9 -19.85 17.69 -23.57
CA SER A 9 -18.77 16.69 -23.42
C SER A 9 -18.02 16.68 -22.08
N VAL A 10 -18.23 17.64 -21.19
CA VAL A 10 -17.54 17.66 -19.89
C VAL A 10 -18.48 17.22 -18.78
N HIS A 11 -19.66 17.85 -18.68
CA HIS A 11 -20.65 17.52 -17.66
C HIS A 11 -21.24 16.11 -17.79
N GLU A 12 -21.51 15.61 -19.00
CA GLU A 12 -22.05 14.25 -19.18
C GLU A 12 -21.04 13.18 -18.76
N HIS A 13 -19.75 13.40 -19.00
CA HIS A 13 -18.70 12.44 -18.64
C HIS A 13 -18.25 12.55 -17.18
N THR A 14 -18.31 13.73 -16.55
CA THR A 14 -18.18 13.86 -15.09
C THR A 14 -19.26 13.05 -14.38
N ASN A 15 -20.52 13.17 -14.82
CA ASN A 15 -21.63 12.38 -14.26
C ASN A 15 -21.44 10.87 -14.51
N ALA A 16 -20.95 10.47 -15.69
CA ALA A 16 -20.67 9.08 -16.00
C ALA A 16 -19.54 8.48 -15.15
N LEU A 17 -18.52 9.27 -14.82
CA LEU A 17 -17.44 8.85 -13.91
C LEU A 17 -17.97 8.69 -12.48
N GLU A 18 -18.76 9.62 -11.98
CA GLU A 18 -19.41 9.49 -10.66
C GLU A 18 -20.30 8.26 -10.59
N GLU A 19 -21.12 8.02 -11.63
CA GLU A 19 -21.96 6.82 -11.74
C GLU A 19 -21.11 5.54 -11.78
N ALA A 20 -20.01 5.52 -12.54
CA ALA A 20 -19.12 4.37 -12.63
C ALA A 20 -18.39 4.07 -11.31
N LEU A 21 -17.94 5.09 -10.58
CA LEU A 21 -17.37 4.94 -9.24
C LEU A 21 -18.41 4.47 -8.23
N GLY A 22 -19.65 4.98 -8.33
CA GLY A 22 -20.79 4.49 -7.54
C GLY A 22 -21.10 3.01 -7.82
N ALA A 23 -21.15 2.62 -9.09
CA ALA A 23 -21.36 1.23 -9.52
C ALA A 23 -20.23 0.30 -9.06
N LEU A 24 -18.97 0.78 -9.07
CA LEU A 24 -17.82 0.04 -8.56
C LEU A 24 -17.97 -0.34 -7.08
N ARG A 25 -18.48 0.58 -6.25
CA ARG A 25 -18.71 0.33 -4.81
C ARG A 25 -19.74 -0.80 -4.60
N VAL A 26 -20.77 -0.84 -5.44
CA VAL A 26 -21.81 -1.88 -5.41
C VAL A 26 -21.27 -3.22 -5.95
N GLU A 27 -20.57 -3.21 -7.08
CA GLU A 27 -19.97 -4.40 -7.71
C GLU A 27 -19.01 -5.12 -6.76
N LEU A 28 -18.22 -4.35 -6.00
CA LEU A 28 -17.25 -4.87 -5.04
C LEU A 28 -17.84 -5.16 -3.66
N GLU A 29 -19.14 -4.92 -3.46
CA GLU A 29 -19.82 -5.07 -2.17
C GLU A 29 -19.07 -4.35 -1.04
N LEU A 30 -18.56 -3.14 -1.31
CA LEU A 30 -17.78 -2.39 -0.33
C LEU A 30 -18.64 -2.07 0.91
N PRO A 31 -18.04 -2.01 2.11
CA PRO A 31 -18.78 -1.71 3.34
C PRO A 31 -19.54 -0.38 3.23
N GLY A 32 -20.87 -0.44 3.41
CA GLY A 32 -21.73 0.74 3.46
C GLY A 32 -21.66 1.51 4.79
N PRO A 33 -22.68 2.33 5.11
CA PRO A 33 -22.78 3.02 6.40
C PRO A 33 -22.70 2.06 7.60
N TYR A 34 -22.25 2.57 8.74
CA TYR A 34 -22.18 1.77 9.97
C TYR A 34 -23.57 1.36 10.48
N PRO A 35 -23.72 0.13 11.00
CA PRO A 35 -24.89 -0.25 11.77
C PRO A 35 -25.10 0.67 12.98
N ALA A 36 -26.35 0.94 13.33
CA ALA A 36 -26.69 1.89 14.40
C ALA A 36 -26.12 1.47 15.77
N GLU A 37 -26.03 0.16 16.05
CA GLU A 37 -25.37 -0.36 17.25
C GLU A 37 -23.86 -0.07 17.27
N ALA A 38 -23.15 -0.16 16.15
CA ALA A 38 -21.72 0.14 16.09
C ALA A 38 -21.45 1.64 16.26
N VAL A 39 -22.33 2.51 15.73
CA VAL A 39 -22.27 3.97 15.97
C VAL A 39 -22.49 4.28 17.44
N ARG A 40 -23.51 3.68 18.07
CA ARG A 40 -23.76 3.87 19.52
C ARG A 40 -22.59 3.40 20.38
N ASP A 41 -21.99 2.26 20.04
CA ASP A 41 -20.77 1.76 20.72
C ASP A 41 -19.63 2.78 20.62
N ALA A 42 -19.40 3.34 19.43
CA ALA A 42 -18.35 4.34 19.20
C ALA A 42 -18.60 5.64 19.98
N GLU A 43 -19.81 6.19 19.91
CA GLU A 43 -20.20 7.40 20.64
C GLU A 43 -20.09 7.20 22.16
N ALA A 44 -20.53 6.06 22.68
CA ALA A 44 -20.43 5.73 24.09
C ALA A 44 -18.97 5.59 24.54
N ALA A 45 -18.12 4.95 23.72
CA ALA A 45 -16.70 4.79 24.00
C ALA A 45 -15.97 6.14 24.02
N VAL A 46 -16.29 7.06 23.10
CA VAL A 46 -15.73 8.42 23.08
C VAL A 46 -16.23 9.24 24.27
N ALA A 47 -17.52 9.20 24.59
CA ALA A 47 -18.10 9.97 25.69
C ALA A 47 -17.59 9.52 27.08
N SER A 48 -17.25 8.23 27.23
CA SER A 48 -16.72 7.65 28.46
C SER A 48 -15.20 7.48 28.46
N HIS A 49 -14.50 7.99 27.45
CA HIS A 49 -13.07 7.78 27.28
C HIS A 49 -12.27 8.31 28.47
N GLN A 50 -11.47 7.43 29.06
CA GLN A 50 -10.55 7.76 30.15
C GLN A 50 -9.13 7.77 29.62
N LEU A 51 -8.47 8.92 29.77
CA LEU A 51 -7.07 9.07 29.38
C LEU A 51 -6.15 8.27 30.33
N PRO A 52 -5.05 7.70 29.84
CA PRO A 52 -4.06 7.04 30.68
C PRO A 52 -3.46 7.97 31.73
N GLU A 53 -3.03 7.40 32.86
CA GLU A 53 -2.40 8.14 33.96
C GLU A 53 -1.04 8.73 33.57
N ALA A 54 -0.24 8.00 32.79
CA ALA A 54 1.07 8.45 32.36
C ALA A 54 0.94 9.67 31.43
N ASP A 55 1.65 10.74 31.76
CA ASP A 55 1.58 12.02 31.07
C ASP A 55 2.84 12.28 30.24
N LEU A 56 2.66 12.42 28.93
CA LEU A 56 3.70 12.83 27.98
C LEU A 56 3.29 14.07 27.18
N THR A 57 2.36 14.88 27.70
CA THR A 57 1.92 16.13 27.05
C THR A 57 3.00 17.22 27.01
N GLY A 58 4.08 17.05 27.78
CA GLY A 58 5.27 17.90 27.71
C GLY A 58 6.25 17.54 26.60
N VAL A 59 6.07 16.40 25.92
CA VAL A 59 6.89 16.02 24.76
C VAL A 59 6.35 16.72 23.52
N GLU A 60 7.23 17.35 22.75
CA GLU A 60 6.90 18.10 21.55
C GLU A 60 6.73 17.19 20.33
N PHE A 61 5.76 16.26 20.40
CA PHE A 61 5.42 15.38 19.29
C PHE A 61 4.95 16.19 18.06
N LEU A 62 5.30 15.71 16.86
CA LEU A 62 4.77 16.20 15.58
C LEU A 62 4.25 15.03 14.75
N THR A 63 3.32 15.29 13.83
CA THR A 63 2.91 14.32 12.81
C THR A 63 3.41 14.77 11.42
N ILE A 64 3.62 13.80 10.52
CA ILE A 64 4.00 14.06 9.13
C ILE A 64 3.12 13.17 8.24
N ASP A 65 2.21 13.80 7.50
CA ASP A 65 1.14 13.11 6.78
C ASP A 65 0.80 13.86 5.49
N PRO A 66 0.02 13.28 4.55
CA PRO A 66 -0.57 14.06 3.47
C PRO A 66 -1.39 15.27 4.00
N GLU A 67 -1.40 16.36 3.25
CA GLU A 67 -2.04 17.63 3.66
C GLU A 67 -3.52 17.45 4.01
N SER A 68 -4.24 16.60 3.26
CA SER A 68 -5.67 16.31 3.44
C SER A 68 -5.98 15.29 4.55
N SER A 69 -5.00 14.58 5.09
CA SER A 69 -5.23 13.53 6.09
C SER A 69 -5.81 14.08 7.39
N THR A 70 -6.80 13.39 7.96
CA THR A 70 -7.40 13.69 9.27
C THR A 70 -7.33 12.52 10.24
N ASP A 71 -6.99 11.32 9.75
CA ASP A 71 -6.79 10.06 10.46
C ASP A 71 -5.31 9.85 10.80
N LEU A 72 -4.80 10.67 11.71
CA LEU A 72 -3.37 10.72 12.05
C LEU A 72 -3.05 9.63 13.09
N ASP A 73 -2.52 8.51 12.60
CA ASP A 73 -2.16 7.35 13.43
C ASP A 73 -0.93 7.59 14.31
N GLN A 74 -0.01 8.44 13.86
CA GLN A 74 1.39 8.46 14.29
C GLN A 74 1.85 9.87 14.64
N ALA A 75 2.56 10.00 15.77
CA ALA A 75 3.31 11.20 16.09
C ALA A 75 4.71 10.83 16.58
N LEU A 76 5.73 11.58 16.16
CA LEU A 76 7.13 11.28 16.44
C LEU A 76 7.80 12.42 17.19
N PHE A 77 8.76 12.06 18.03
CA PHE A 77 9.72 12.94 18.66
C PHE A 77 11.07 12.23 18.71
N ILE A 78 12.14 12.95 18.36
CA ILE A 78 13.50 12.44 18.36
C ILE A 78 14.39 13.46 19.03
N GLU A 79 15.23 13.00 19.96
CA GLU A 79 16.27 13.80 20.60
C GLU A 79 17.59 13.03 20.66
N ARG A 80 18.70 13.76 20.85
CA ARG A 80 20.00 13.13 21.08
C ARG A 80 20.06 12.53 22.47
N ASP A 81 20.75 11.40 22.58
CA ASP A 81 21.09 10.77 23.83
C ASP A 81 22.57 10.35 23.84
N GLY A 82 23.44 11.21 24.37
CA GLY A 82 24.88 11.03 24.24
C GLY A 82 25.30 10.97 22.77
N ALA A 83 25.88 9.84 22.36
CA ALA A 83 26.24 9.59 20.96
C ALA A 83 25.08 9.02 20.12
N GLY A 84 24.04 8.49 20.76
CA GLY A 84 22.89 7.87 20.13
C GLY A 84 21.64 8.76 20.17
N TYR A 85 20.47 8.12 20.20
CA TYR A 85 19.17 8.80 20.06
C TYR A 85 18.12 8.21 21.00
N ASN A 86 17.20 9.07 21.43
CA ASN A 86 15.93 8.68 22.02
C ASN A 86 14.83 8.97 21.01
N VAL A 87 14.05 7.95 20.65
CA VAL A 87 12.90 8.08 19.74
C VAL A 87 11.64 7.74 20.51
N LEU A 88 10.72 8.70 20.62
CA LEU A 88 9.37 8.48 21.10
C LEU A 88 8.43 8.48 19.90
N TYR A 89 7.70 7.37 19.74
CA TYR A 89 6.75 7.19 18.65
C TYR A 89 5.37 6.84 19.22
N ALA A 90 4.48 7.82 19.21
CA ALA A 90 3.13 7.70 19.69
C ALA A 90 2.22 7.15 18.60
N ILE A 91 1.52 6.05 18.90
CA ILE A 91 0.54 5.41 18.04
C ILE A 91 -0.85 5.53 18.66
N ALA A 92 -1.85 5.93 17.88
CA ALA A 92 -3.23 6.09 18.31
C ALA A 92 -3.76 4.88 19.11
N ASP A 93 -4.33 5.13 20.31
CA ASP A 93 -4.88 4.07 21.17
C ASP A 93 -6.32 3.68 20.75
N VAL A 94 -6.47 3.20 19.52
CA VAL A 94 -7.75 2.63 19.03
C VAL A 94 -8.31 1.53 19.95
N PRO A 95 -7.51 0.63 20.55
CA PRO A 95 -8.02 -0.34 21.52
C PRO A 95 -8.81 0.25 22.69
N SER A 96 -8.60 1.53 23.05
CA SER A 96 -9.38 2.20 24.09
C SER A 96 -10.82 2.56 23.68
N PHE A 97 -11.13 2.56 22.38
CA PHE A 97 -12.44 2.92 21.84
C PHE A 97 -13.26 1.72 21.35
N VAL A 98 -12.64 0.55 21.18
CA VAL A 98 -13.31 -0.64 20.61
C VAL A 98 -13.38 -1.76 21.63
N ALA A 99 -14.54 -1.91 22.28
CA ALA A 99 -14.81 -2.98 23.23
C ALA A 99 -14.81 -4.37 22.54
N PRO A 100 -14.00 -5.34 22.98
CA PRO A 100 -13.97 -6.68 22.39
C PRO A 100 -15.35 -7.37 22.43
N GLY A 101 -15.77 -7.97 21.31
CA GLY A 101 -17.06 -8.64 21.19
C GLY A 101 -18.28 -7.71 21.08
N GLY A 102 -18.09 -6.39 21.11
CA GLY A 102 -19.15 -5.41 20.84
C GLY A 102 -19.53 -5.31 19.36
N ALA A 103 -20.55 -4.50 19.06
CA ALA A 103 -21.01 -4.31 17.68
C ALA A 103 -19.96 -3.59 16.82
N LEU A 104 -19.24 -2.62 17.40
CA LEU A 104 -18.12 -1.97 16.72
C LEU A 104 -16.96 -2.94 16.45
N ASP A 105 -16.66 -3.86 17.35
CA ASP A 105 -15.65 -4.90 17.14
C ASP A 105 -16.03 -5.83 15.98
N ALA A 106 -17.30 -6.25 15.92
CA ALA A 106 -17.81 -7.06 14.82
C ALA A 106 -17.71 -6.35 13.46
N GLU A 107 -18.10 -5.07 13.40
CA GLU A 107 -18.06 -4.30 12.15
C GLU A 107 -16.63 -3.98 11.70
N THR A 108 -15.72 -3.62 12.60
CA THR A 108 -14.30 -3.40 12.27
C THR A 108 -13.63 -4.68 11.76
N ARG A 109 -13.99 -5.85 12.33
CA ARG A 109 -13.55 -7.16 11.81
C ARG A 109 -14.12 -7.47 10.43
N ARG A 110 -15.37 -7.08 10.14
CA ARG A 110 -15.96 -7.23 8.80
C ARG A 110 -15.25 -6.38 7.76
N ARG A 111 -14.84 -5.15 8.13
CA ARG A 111 -14.12 -4.21 7.24
C ARG A 111 -12.65 -4.58 7.03
N GLY A 112 -11.93 -4.96 8.09
CA GLY A 112 -10.51 -5.30 8.06
C GLY A 112 -9.56 -4.10 7.90
N GLN A 113 -9.88 -3.15 7.02
CA GLN A 113 -9.12 -1.91 6.83
C GLN A 113 -9.96 -0.76 6.27
N THR A 114 -9.37 0.43 6.21
CA THR A 114 -9.92 1.57 5.47
C THR A 114 -9.71 1.35 3.97
N PHE A 115 -10.75 1.64 3.17
CA PHE A 115 -10.66 1.65 1.72
C PHE A 115 -10.60 3.09 1.21
N TYR A 116 -9.57 3.44 0.43
CA TYR A 116 -9.40 4.76 -0.18
C TYR A 116 -9.86 4.73 -1.64
N ALA A 117 -11.03 5.29 -1.93
CA ALA A 117 -11.55 5.44 -3.28
C ALA A 117 -11.28 6.88 -3.79
N PRO A 118 -11.33 7.12 -5.11
CA PRO A 118 -11.07 8.45 -5.68
C PRO A 118 -12.00 9.55 -5.15
N ASP A 119 -13.26 9.20 -4.91
CA ASP A 119 -14.36 10.05 -4.48
C ASP A 119 -14.56 10.05 -2.95
N GLY A 120 -13.60 9.49 -2.20
CA GLY A 120 -13.61 9.50 -0.73
C GLY A 120 -13.19 8.16 -0.13
N ARG A 121 -13.28 8.05 1.20
CA ARG A 121 -12.85 6.84 1.92
C ARG A 121 -14.00 6.10 2.59
N ILE A 122 -13.80 4.81 2.82
CA ILE A 122 -14.64 3.96 3.65
C ILE A 122 -13.80 3.58 4.86
N PRO A 123 -13.91 4.31 5.99
CA PRO A 123 -13.00 4.15 7.11
C PRO A 123 -13.24 2.82 7.84
N LEU A 124 -12.17 2.30 8.46
CA LEU A 124 -12.24 1.13 9.33
C LEU A 124 -13.01 1.40 10.63
N HIS A 125 -12.92 2.63 11.14
CA HIS A 125 -13.63 3.11 12.32
C HIS A 125 -14.56 4.29 11.98
N PRO A 126 -15.66 4.52 12.72
CA PRO A 126 -16.47 5.72 12.56
C PRO A 126 -15.67 7.01 12.75
N GLU A 127 -16.06 8.08 12.05
CA GLU A 127 -15.34 9.37 12.04
C GLU A 127 -15.11 9.96 13.44
N VAL A 128 -16.08 9.77 14.36
CA VAL A 128 -15.96 10.21 15.77
C VAL A 128 -14.76 9.59 16.49
N ILE A 129 -14.25 8.46 16.00
CA ILE A 129 -12.98 7.85 16.44
C ILE A 129 -11.86 8.20 15.46
N SER A 130 -12.01 7.84 14.17
CA SER A 130 -10.88 7.85 13.21
C SER A 130 -10.35 9.23 12.89
N GLU A 131 -11.22 10.24 12.86
CA GLU A 131 -10.88 11.61 12.42
C GLU A 131 -10.94 12.62 13.58
N GLN A 132 -11.29 12.15 14.78
CA GLN A 132 -11.51 12.97 15.96
C GLN A 132 -10.81 12.36 17.16
N ALA A 133 -11.52 11.65 18.03
CA ALA A 133 -11.04 11.28 19.36
C ALA A 133 -9.78 10.39 19.36
N GLY A 134 -9.61 9.54 18.34
CA GLY A 134 -8.45 8.65 18.18
C GLY A 134 -7.32 9.23 17.33
N SER A 135 -7.56 10.30 16.58
CA SER A 135 -6.57 10.92 15.70
C SER A 135 -5.63 11.84 16.49
N LEU A 136 -4.33 11.76 16.23
CA LEU A 136 -3.29 12.56 16.90
C LEU A 136 -3.20 14.00 16.37
N LEU A 137 -4.35 14.67 16.26
CA LEU A 137 -4.49 16.03 15.78
C LEU A 137 -3.70 17.03 16.64
N ALA A 138 -3.14 18.05 15.99
CA ALA A 138 -2.38 19.10 16.66
C ALA A 138 -3.21 19.81 17.75
N GLY A 139 -2.63 19.97 18.93
CA GLY A 139 -3.24 20.62 20.10
C GLY A 139 -4.22 19.74 20.90
N GLN A 140 -4.67 18.61 20.34
CA GLN A 140 -5.63 17.71 21.00
C GLN A 140 -4.94 16.81 22.03
N LEU A 141 -5.59 16.59 23.18
CA LEU A 141 -5.16 15.62 24.17
C LEU A 141 -5.69 14.23 23.78
N CYS A 142 -4.80 13.28 23.52
CA CYS A 142 -5.14 11.95 23.01
C CYS A 142 -4.55 10.83 23.87
N SER A 143 -5.17 9.64 23.88
CA SER A 143 -4.53 8.41 24.36
C SER A 143 -3.67 7.80 23.25
N ALA A 144 -2.46 7.36 23.60
CA ALA A 144 -1.55 6.72 22.66
C ALA A 144 -0.76 5.58 23.31
N PHE A 145 -0.39 4.58 22.52
CA PHE A 145 0.73 3.70 22.82
C PHE A 145 2.01 4.40 22.40
N VAL A 146 2.85 4.76 23.37
CA VAL A 146 4.15 5.38 23.11
C VAL A 146 5.21 4.30 23.15
N TRP A 147 5.82 4.09 21.98
CA TRP A 147 7.03 3.30 21.82
C TRP A 147 8.23 4.18 22.12
N GLU A 148 9.06 3.75 23.06
CA GLU A 148 10.27 4.44 23.47
C GLU A 148 11.48 3.59 23.05
N PHE A 149 12.25 4.11 22.10
CA PHE A 149 13.46 3.46 21.59
C PHE A 149 14.70 4.20 22.04
N ARG A 150 15.68 3.42 22.52
CA ARG A 150 17.05 3.88 22.69
C ARG A 150 17.86 3.34 21.53
N LEU A 151 18.46 4.25 20.77
CA LEU A 151 19.29 3.91 19.63
C LEU A 151 20.75 4.26 19.93
N ASP A 152 21.68 3.48 19.42
CA ASP A 152 23.10 3.84 19.43
C ASP A 152 23.45 4.90 18.35
N ASP A 153 24.73 5.20 18.19
CA ASP A 153 25.23 6.17 17.20
C ASP A 153 25.03 5.71 15.75
N ALA A 154 24.87 4.40 15.52
CA ALA A 154 24.52 3.81 14.23
C ALA A 154 22.99 3.73 13.99
N ALA A 155 22.18 4.20 14.93
CA ALA A 155 20.73 4.06 14.94
C ALA A 155 20.22 2.60 15.03
N GLU A 156 21.04 1.69 15.58
CA GLU A 156 20.60 0.35 15.97
C GLU A 156 19.84 0.40 17.30
N VAL A 157 18.86 -0.51 17.46
CA VAL A 157 18.01 -0.55 18.64
C VAL A 157 18.76 -1.21 19.78
N THR A 158 18.97 -0.47 20.87
CA THR A 158 19.57 -0.99 22.10
C THR A 158 18.51 -1.37 23.14
N SER A 159 17.38 -0.67 23.17
CA SER A 159 16.22 -1.05 23.97
C SER A 159 14.92 -0.50 23.39
N VAL A 160 13.83 -1.20 23.68
CA VAL A 160 12.46 -0.78 23.37
C VAL A 160 11.58 -0.95 24.60
N ALA A 161 10.72 0.03 24.86
CA ALA A 161 9.64 -0.07 25.83
C ALA A 161 8.34 0.45 25.21
N VAL A 162 7.20 -0.08 25.65
CA VAL A 162 5.88 0.35 25.21
C VAL A 162 5.01 0.66 26.42
N ARG A 163 4.36 1.81 26.42
CA ARG A 163 3.41 2.20 27.47
C ARG A 163 2.24 2.98 26.89
N ARG A 164 1.08 2.90 27.53
CA ARG A 164 -0.02 3.83 27.26
C ARG A 164 0.21 5.15 27.98
N ALA A 165 0.01 6.27 27.31
CA ALA A 165 0.14 7.60 27.86
C ALA A 165 -0.85 8.58 27.21
N ARG A 166 -1.18 9.66 27.93
CA ARG A 166 -1.80 10.83 27.31
C ARG A 166 -0.73 11.68 26.64
N VAL A 167 -0.98 12.08 25.39
CA VAL A 167 -0.06 12.85 24.55
C VAL A 167 -0.76 14.07 23.97
N ARG A 168 0.02 15.05 23.50
CA ARG A 168 -0.49 16.19 22.73
C ARG A 168 0.47 16.50 21.60
N SER A 169 0.06 16.18 20.37
CA SER A 169 0.81 16.60 19.18
C SER A 169 0.82 18.14 19.09
N ARG A 170 1.94 18.72 18.66
CA ARG A 170 2.12 20.18 18.59
C ARG A 170 1.81 20.73 17.21
N SER A 171 2.12 19.97 16.17
CA SER A 171 1.92 20.36 14.79
C SER A 171 1.67 19.14 13.92
N LYS A 172 0.94 19.37 12.84
CA LYS A 172 0.86 18.50 11.67
C LYS A 172 1.69 19.15 10.57
N LEU A 173 2.63 18.42 10.01
CA LEU A 173 3.39 18.82 8.83
C LEU A 173 2.95 17.99 7.64
N SER A 174 2.95 18.58 6.44
CA SER A 174 2.90 17.79 5.22
C SER A 174 4.29 17.33 4.80
N TYR A 175 4.38 16.20 4.10
CA TYR A 175 5.66 15.73 3.56
C TYR A 175 6.38 16.79 2.71
N LYS A 176 5.63 17.53 1.88
CA LYS A 176 6.16 18.66 1.10
C LYS A 176 6.66 19.79 2.00
N GLY A 177 5.92 20.13 3.05
CA GLY A 177 6.34 21.14 4.03
C GLY A 177 7.61 20.74 4.77
N ALA A 178 7.65 19.51 5.31
CA ALA A 178 8.81 18.99 6.04
C ALA A 178 10.07 18.90 5.15
N GLN A 179 9.92 18.45 3.90
CA GLN A 179 11.02 18.44 2.93
C GLN A 179 11.53 19.86 2.65
N SER A 180 10.63 20.82 2.42
CA SER A 180 10.98 22.21 2.14
C SER A 180 11.75 22.85 3.30
N GLU A 181 11.35 22.60 4.55
CA GLU A 181 12.06 23.09 5.73
C GLU A 181 13.47 22.49 5.87
N LEU A 182 13.63 21.21 5.53
CA LEU A 182 14.91 20.50 5.57
C LEU A 182 15.86 21.02 4.50
N ASP A 183 15.35 21.27 3.29
CA ASP A 183 16.13 21.79 2.17
C ASP A 183 16.54 23.26 2.39
N ALA A 184 15.67 24.07 3.03
CA ALA A 184 15.96 25.46 3.38
C ALA A 184 16.88 25.61 4.61
N GLY A 185 17.16 24.53 5.35
CA GLY A 185 17.92 24.58 6.60
C GLY A 185 17.18 25.26 7.75
N THR A 186 15.85 25.38 7.67
CA THR A 186 14.99 25.99 8.69
C THR A 186 14.21 24.97 9.52
N ALA A 187 14.38 23.68 9.23
CA ALA A 187 13.73 22.57 9.92
C ALA A 187 13.99 22.56 11.43
N SER A 188 12.98 22.14 12.19
CA SER A 188 13.10 21.93 13.63
C SER A 188 14.17 20.88 13.99
N PRO A 189 14.71 20.88 15.23
CA PRO A 189 15.66 19.85 15.66
C PRO A 189 15.15 18.42 15.47
N VAL A 190 13.85 18.19 15.68
CA VAL A 190 13.21 16.88 15.50
C VAL A 190 13.28 16.44 14.03
N LEU A 191 12.97 17.32 13.08
CA LEU A 191 13.06 17.00 11.64
C LEU A 191 14.50 16.77 11.18
N GLN A 192 15.45 17.57 11.69
CA GLN A 192 16.87 17.37 11.39
C GLN A 192 17.35 15.99 11.87
N LEU A 193 16.93 15.58 13.07
CA LEU A 193 17.23 14.26 13.62
C LEU A 193 16.47 13.14 12.89
N LEU A 194 15.25 13.38 12.41
CA LEU A 194 14.53 12.43 11.56
C LEU A 194 15.31 12.11 10.30
N LYS A 195 15.88 13.13 9.63
CA LYS A 195 16.77 12.93 8.49
C LYS A 195 18.03 12.16 8.87
N GLU A 196 18.70 12.53 9.95
CA GLU A 196 19.94 11.88 10.41
C GLU A 196 19.73 10.40 10.76
N VAL A 197 18.71 10.10 11.58
CA VAL A 197 18.33 8.74 11.96
C VAL A 197 17.83 7.98 10.75
N GLY A 198 16.95 8.58 9.93
CA GLY A 198 16.40 7.96 8.72
C GLY A 198 17.48 7.47 7.77
N LEU A 199 18.49 8.29 7.48
CA LEU A 199 19.63 7.89 6.63
C LEU A 199 20.40 6.69 7.20
N LYS A 200 20.72 6.71 8.50
CA LYS A 200 21.40 5.58 9.17
C LYS A 200 20.56 4.30 9.12
N ARG A 201 19.24 4.42 9.30
CA ARG A 201 18.30 3.31 9.25
C ARG A 201 18.15 2.72 7.84
N VAL A 202 18.24 3.55 6.80
CA VAL A 202 18.34 3.09 5.40
C VAL A 202 19.62 2.29 5.19
N ASP A 203 20.76 2.73 5.72
CA ASP A 203 22.01 1.96 5.62
C ASP A 203 21.92 0.61 6.37
N LEU A 204 21.28 0.59 7.54
CA LEU A 204 20.97 -0.67 8.25
C LEU A 204 20.00 -1.57 7.46
N GLU A 205 19.13 -1.01 6.61
CA GLU A 205 18.28 -1.78 5.70
C GLU A 205 19.08 -2.47 4.60
N ARG A 206 20.01 -1.73 4.01
CA ARG A 206 20.94 -2.28 3.03
C ARG A 206 21.77 -3.41 3.64
N ALA A 207 22.31 -3.19 4.83
CA ALA A 207 23.15 -4.16 5.54
C ALA A 207 22.41 -5.47 5.86
N ARG A 208 21.12 -5.41 6.22
CA ARG A 208 20.28 -6.61 6.45
C ARG A 208 19.71 -7.24 5.18
N GLY A 209 20.01 -6.68 4.00
CA GLY A 209 19.54 -7.19 2.71
C GLY A 209 18.10 -6.83 2.36
N GLY A 210 17.52 -5.81 3.01
CA GLY A 210 16.20 -5.30 2.66
C GLY A 210 16.20 -4.71 1.25
N ALA A 211 15.04 -4.72 0.60
CA ALA A 211 14.78 -4.20 -0.73
C ALA A 211 13.53 -3.33 -0.71
N SER A 212 13.65 -2.11 -1.25
CA SER A 212 12.53 -1.19 -1.42
C SER A 212 12.33 -0.94 -2.90
N LEU A 213 11.09 -1.05 -3.34
CA LEU A 213 10.73 -0.78 -4.72
C LEU A 213 10.28 0.68 -4.81
N ASN A 214 11.22 1.56 -5.17
CA ASN A 214 10.97 3.00 -5.30
C ASN A 214 10.27 3.31 -6.64
N MET A 215 9.13 2.68 -6.87
CA MET A 215 8.30 2.93 -8.05
C MET A 215 7.49 4.21 -7.83
N PRO A 216 7.43 5.14 -8.81
CA PRO A 216 6.48 6.24 -8.76
C PRO A 216 5.06 5.68 -8.73
N GLU A 217 4.35 5.84 -7.61
CA GLU A 217 2.97 5.40 -7.48
C GLU A 217 2.05 6.30 -8.33
N GLN A 218 1.08 5.67 -9.01
CA GLN A 218 0.02 6.38 -9.72
C GLN A 218 -1.08 6.76 -8.72
N GLU A 219 -1.17 8.04 -8.38
CA GLU A 219 -2.19 8.57 -7.48
C GLU A 219 -3.29 9.28 -8.26
N ILE A 220 -4.54 9.00 -7.90
CA ILE A 220 -5.70 9.73 -8.41
C ILE A 220 -5.89 10.97 -7.55
N VAL A 221 -5.72 12.14 -8.17
CA VAL A 221 -5.86 13.44 -7.52
C VAL A 221 -7.15 14.09 -7.98
N GLN A 222 -8.03 14.41 -7.04
CA GLN A 222 -9.20 15.26 -7.29
C GLN A 222 -8.76 16.73 -7.37
N LEU A 223 -9.23 17.42 -8.41
CA LEU A 223 -8.95 18.82 -8.68
C LEU A 223 -10.03 19.73 -8.06
N PRO A 224 -9.72 21.02 -7.79
CA PRO A 224 -10.69 21.94 -7.18
C PRO A 224 -11.98 22.18 -7.97
N ASP A 225 -11.97 21.88 -9.27
CA ASP A 225 -13.13 21.98 -10.16
C ASP A 225 -14.01 20.71 -10.16
N GLY A 226 -13.68 19.72 -9.33
CA GLY A 226 -14.37 18.42 -9.26
C GLY A 226 -13.86 17.40 -10.27
N GLY A 227 -12.91 17.76 -11.14
CA GLY A 227 -12.24 16.84 -12.05
C GLY A 227 -11.23 15.93 -11.34
N TYR A 228 -10.66 14.99 -12.09
CA TYR A 228 -9.60 14.10 -11.61
C TYR A 228 -8.36 14.20 -12.51
N ARG A 229 -7.22 13.79 -11.99
CA ARG A 229 -5.97 13.58 -12.75
C ARG A 229 -5.23 12.40 -12.13
N ILE A 230 -4.55 11.62 -12.96
CA ILE A 230 -3.59 10.62 -12.46
C ILE A 230 -2.20 11.26 -12.45
N ALA A 231 -1.61 11.34 -11.25
CA ALA A 231 -0.26 11.83 -11.02
C ALA A 231 0.68 10.65 -10.79
N ALA A 232 1.90 10.73 -11.32
CA ALA A 232 2.99 9.86 -10.90
C ALA A 232 4.15 10.77 -10.48
N ALA A 233 4.49 10.78 -9.20
CA ALA A 233 5.59 11.58 -8.67
C ALA A 233 6.57 10.69 -7.91
N PRO A 234 7.88 10.95 -7.99
CA PRO A 234 8.84 10.30 -7.12
C PRO A 234 8.54 10.64 -5.66
N GLN A 235 8.75 9.66 -4.79
CA GLN A 235 8.64 9.82 -3.35
C GLN A 235 9.66 10.84 -2.82
N LEU A 236 9.26 11.70 -1.88
CA LEU A 236 10.19 12.64 -1.25
C LEU A 236 11.12 11.90 -0.26
N PRO A 237 12.40 12.32 -0.11
CA PRO A 237 13.32 11.69 0.85
C PRO A 237 12.80 11.62 2.28
N VAL A 238 12.08 12.65 2.74
CA VAL A 238 11.49 12.68 4.09
C VAL A 238 10.45 11.59 4.32
N GLU A 239 9.77 11.11 3.28
CA GLU A 239 8.82 10.01 3.38
C GLU A 239 9.53 8.70 3.70
N ASP A 240 10.67 8.42 3.07
CA ASP A 240 11.51 7.25 3.36
C ASP A 240 12.09 7.33 4.79
N TRP A 241 12.60 8.49 5.21
CA TRP A 241 13.09 8.68 6.58
C TRP A 241 11.99 8.45 7.63
N ASN A 242 10.78 8.95 7.39
CA ASN A 242 9.63 8.71 8.26
C ASN A 242 9.22 7.23 8.25
N ALA A 243 9.20 6.59 7.07
CA ALA A 243 8.89 5.17 6.94
C ALA A 243 9.86 4.29 7.74
N GLN A 244 11.14 4.64 7.83
CA GLN A 244 12.11 3.90 8.64
C GLN A 244 11.80 3.88 10.14
N ILE A 245 11.13 4.91 10.69
CA ILE A 245 10.65 4.91 12.08
C ILE A 245 9.47 3.94 12.26
N SER A 246 8.58 3.90 11.28
CA SER A 246 7.50 2.90 11.23
C SER A 246 8.04 1.46 11.09
N LEU A 247 9.04 1.26 10.23
CA LEU A 247 9.69 -0.04 10.03
C LEU A 247 10.44 -0.51 11.29
N LEU A 248 11.19 0.39 11.92
CA LEU A 248 11.80 0.19 13.24
C LEU A 248 10.77 -0.34 14.25
N THR A 249 9.62 0.32 14.33
CA THR A 249 8.57 -0.04 15.29
C THR A 249 7.96 -1.40 14.98
N GLY A 250 7.69 -1.70 13.71
CA GLY A 250 7.16 -3.02 13.32
C GLY A 250 8.15 -4.18 13.51
N MET A 251 9.45 -3.94 13.35
CA MET A 251 10.48 -4.94 13.69
C MET A 251 10.57 -5.19 15.19
N ALA A 252 10.49 -4.14 16.00
CA ALA A 252 10.47 -4.27 17.45
C ALA A 252 9.21 -4.98 17.97
N ALA A 253 8.04 -4.69 17.38
CA ALA A 253 6.80 -5.40 17.68
C ALA A 253 6.90 -6.89 17.38
N ALA A 254 7.44 -7.24 16.21
CA ALA A 254 7.69 -8.64 15.86
C ALA A 254 8.62 -9.32 16.88
N ARG A 255 9.70 -8.63 17.29
CA ARG A 255 10.63 -9.16 18.28
C ARG A 255 9.97 -9.44 19.62
N LEU A 256 9.21 -8.47 20.15
CA LEU A 256 8.46 -8.63 21.40
C LEU A 256 7.52 -9.84 21.34
N MET A 257 6.75 -9.97 20.26
CA MET A 257 5.81 -11.09 20.09
C MET A 257 6.51 -12.44 19.93
N LEU A 258 7.64 -12.50 19.21
CA LEU A 258 8.45 -13.71 19.06
C LEU A 258 9.04 -14.17 20.40
N ASP A 259 9.61 -13.24 21.17
CA ASP A 259 10.15 -13.52 22.51
C ASP A 259 9.04 -13.96 23.48
N GLY A 260 7.86 -13.32 23.39
CA GLY A 260 6.66 -13.69 24.13
C GLY A 260 5.95 -14.95 23.63
N LYS A 261 6.36 -15.49 22.46
CA LYS A 261 5.76 -16.64 21.77
C LYS A 261 4.25 -16.51 21.51
N VAL A 262 3.76 -15.29 21.35
CA VAL A 262 2.34 -15.01 21.07
C VAL A 262 2.22 -13.74 20.26
N GLY A 263 1.51 -13.80 19.14
CA GLY A 263 1.33 -12.64 18.29
C GLY A 263 0.96 -12.95 16.84
N ILE A 264 1.19 -11.96 15.99
CA ILE A 264 0.92 -12.05 14.55
C ILE A 264 1.97 -11.25 13.77
N LEU A 265 2.64 -11.93 12.83
CA LEU A 265 3.66 -11.33 11.98
C LEU A 265 3.10 -11.01 10.59
N ARG A 266 3.71 -10.04 9.90
CA ARG A 266 3.55 -9.84 8.46
C ARG A 266 4.78 -10.46 7.78
N THR A 267 4.62 -11.67 7.28
CA THR A 267 5.70 -12.45 6.66
C THR A 267 5.66 -12.30 5.14
N MET A 268 6.81 -12.52 4.49
CA MET A 268 6.91 -12.62 3.04
C MET A 268 8.09 -13.52 2.68
N PRO A 269 7.88 -14.60 1.92
CA PRO A 269 8.96 -15.49 1.53
C PRO A 269 9.97 -14.77 0.62
N SER A 270 11.19 -15.28 0.56
CA SER A 270 12.15 -14.82 -0.45
C SER A 270 11.66 -15.16 -1.86
N PRO A 271 12.01 -14.36 -2.88
CA PRO A 271 11.69 -14.68 -4.26
C PRO A 271 12.24 -16.05 -4.66
N ASP A 272 11.44 -16.85 -5.35
CA ASP A 272 11.88 -18.15 -5.86
C ASP A 272 12.88 -17.99 -7.03
N GLU A 273 13.68 -19.05 -7.29
CA GLU A 273 14.71 -19.03 -8.34
C GLU A 273 14.14 -18.76 -9.74
N ARG A 274 12.90 -19.18 -10.02
CA ARG A 274 12.26 -18.94 -11.32
C ARG A 274 11.93 -17.46 -11.47
N SER A 275 11.44 -16.81 -10.42
CA SER A 275 11.18 -15.38 -10.39
C SER A 275 12.46 -14.56 -10.54
N LEU A 276 13.53 -14.93 -9.84
CA LEU A 276 14.86 -14.30 -9.99
C LEU A 276 15.45 -14.49 -11.39
N ARG A 277 15.34 -15.68 -11.97
CA ARG A 277 15.79 -15.96 -13.34
C ARG A 277 15.01 -15.14 -14.35
N HIS A 278 13.70 -15.06 -14.20
CA HIS A 278 12.86 -14.24 -15.07
C HIS A 278 13.27 -12.77 -14.98
N PHE A 279 13.43 -12.24 -13.77
CA PHE A 279 13.88 -10.88 -13.55
C PHE A 279 15.23 -10.61 -14.21
N ARG A 280 16.22 -11.50 -14.02
CA ARG A 280 17.55 -11.40 -14.66
C ARG A 280 17.45 -11.29 -16.18
N ILE A 281 16.67 -12.16 -16.83
CA ILE A 281 16.46 -12.12 -18.28
C ILE A 281 15.88 -10.76 -18.72
N GLN A 282 14.95 -10.20 -17.94
CA GLN A 282 14.39 -8.88 -18.22
C GLN A 282 15.46 -7.77 -18.10
N THR A 283 16.32 -7.82 -17.07
CA THR A 283 17.40 -6.85 -16.90
C THR A 283 18.42 -6.87 -18.05
N GLU A 284 18.76 -8.07 -18.55
CA GLU A 284 19.64 -8.27 -19.71
C GLU A 284 19.02 -7.70 -20.98
N ALA A 285 17.75 -8.04 -21.25
CA ALA A 285 17.01 -7.55 -22.42
C ALA A 285 16.87 -6.02 -22.42
N LEU A 286 16.74 -5.41 -21.24
CA LEU A 286 16.60 -3.97 -21.08
C LEU A 286 17.94 -3.21 -21.12
N GLY A 287 19.07 -3.91 -21.22
CA GLY A 287 20.39 -3.31 -21.39
C GLY A 287 21.08 -2.86 -20.10
N ARG A 288 20.56 -3.27 -18.94
CA ARG A 288 21.16 -3.04 -17.62
C ARG A 288 21.20 -4.37 -16.87
N PRO A 289 22.13 -5.28 -17.18
CA PRO A 289 22.12 -6.62 -16.61
C PRO A 289 22.38 -6.62 -15.11
N TRP A 290 21.65 -7.47 -14.38
CA TRP A 290 21.96 -7.83 -13.00
C TRP A 290 22.66 -9.18 -12.94
N ASP A 291 23.96 -9.17 -12.60
CA ASP A 291 24.82 -10.36 -12.53
C ASP A 291 24.61 -11.21 -11.26
N GLY A 292 23.94 -10.66 -10.24
CA GLY A 292 23.69 -11.31 -8.96
C GLY A 292 24.87 -11.25 -7.98
N GLU A 293 25.94 -10.51 -8.29
CA GLU A 293 27.03 -10.26 -7.34
C GLU A 293 26.55 -9.38 -6.17
N VAL A 294 25.67 -8.41 -6.47
CA VAL A 294 24.92 -7.64 -5.48
C VAL A 294 23.52 -8.22 -5.29
N SER A 295 22.93 -8.02 -4.11
CA SER A 295 21.53 -8.40 -3.87
C SER A 295 20.59 -7.67 -4.84
N TYR A 296 19.43 -8.25 -5.14
CA TYR A 296 18.46 -7.57 -6.00
C TYR A 296 18.00 -6.23 -5.38
N GLY A 297 17.93 -6.15 -4.05
CA GLY A 297 17.61 -4.90 -3.34
C GLY A 297 18.62 -3.79 -3.63
N GLU A 298 19.92 -4.09 -3.53
CA GLU A 298 20.97 -3.12 -3.90
C GLU A 298 20.91 -2.74 -5.37
N TYR A 299 20.69 -3.72 -6.25
CA TYR A 299 20.51 -3.46 -7.67
C TYR A 299 19.34 -2.49 -7.93
N LEU A 300 18.17 -2.72 -7.32
CA LEU A 300 16.98 -1.86 -7.49
C LEU A 300 17.22 -0.42 -7.03
N ARG A 301 17.99 -0.20 -5.96
CA ARG A 301 18.34 1.15 -5.46
C ARG A 301 19.16 1.97 -6.45
N THR A 302 19.84 1.32 -7.39
CA THR A 302 20.63 1.99 -8.42
C THR A 302 19.81 2.42 -9.63
N LEU A 303 18.53 2.02 -9.71
CA LEU A 303 17.65 2.32 -10.84
C LEU A 303 17.08 3.73 -10.73
N ASP A 304 17.10 4.46 -11.85
CA ASP A 304 16.48 5.76 -12.04
C ASP A 304 15.08 5.55 -12.67
N PRO A 305 13.99 5.86 -11.95
CA PRO A 305 12.64 5.73 -12.49
C PRO A 305 12.33 6.70 -13.64
N LEU A 306 13.18 7.71 -13.89
CA LEU A 306 13.04 8.63 -15.03
C LEU A 306 13.61 8.04 -16.33
N ASP A 307 14.45 7.00 -16.26
CA ASP A 307 14.93 6.28 -17.43
C ASP A 307 13.90 5.22 -17.87
N PRO A 308 13.42 5.24 -19.14
CA PRO A 308 12.39 4.31 -19.61
C PRO A 308 12.73 2.82 -19.47
N ARG A 309 13.99 2.44 -19.71
CA ARG A 309 14.43 1.04 -19.63
C ARG A 309 14.45 0.60 -18.17
N GLN A 310 14.93 1.47 -17.30
CA GLN A 310 15.01 1.19 -15.87
C GLN A 310 13.65 1.21 -15.18
N LEU A 311 12.74 2.07 -15.62
CA LEU A 311 11.33 2.04 -15.21
C LEU A 311 10.68 0.69 -15.58
N ALA A 312 10.90 0.18 -16.79
CA ALA A 312 10.44 -1.15 -17.18
C ALA A 312 11.04 -2.27 -16.29
N ILE A 313 12.32 -2.13 -15.88
CA ILE A 313 12.94 -3.04 -14.90
C ILE A 313 12.22 -2.96 -13.54
N LEU A 314 11.94 -1.76 -13.03
CA LEU A 314 11.21 -1.55 -11.77
C LEU A 314 9.82 -2.21 -11.82
N HIS A 315 9.10 -2.08 -12.93
CA HIS A 315 7.82 -2.77 -13.12
C HIS A 315 7.95 -4.29 -13.11
N SER A 316 8.99 -4.84 -13.74
CA SER A 316 9.27 -6.28 -13.68
C SER A 316 9.60 -6.75 -12.26
N ALA A 317 10.34 -5.95 -11.50
CA ALA A 317 10.76 -6.25 -10.13
C ALA A 317 9.59 -6.48 -9.16
N GLY A 318 8.40 -5.93 -9.43
CA GLY A 318 7.22 -6.14 -8.59
C GLY A 318 6.86 -7.61 -8.35
N MET A 319 7.26 -8.52 -9.24
CA MET A 319 7.07 -9.95 -9.02
C MET A 319 7.89 -10.54 -7.87
N LEU A 320 9.00 -9.89 -7.49
CA LEU A 320 9.89 -10.30 -6.39
C LEU A 320 9.29 -9.97 -5.02
N PHE A 321 8.26 -9.13 -4.96
CA PHE A 321 7.63 -8.66 -3.72
C PHE A 321 6.28 -9.35 -3.44
N ARG A 322 6.12 -10.61 -3.89
CA ARG A 322 4.86 -11.37 -3.77
C ARG A 322 4.87 -12.34 -2.59
N GLY A 323 3.67 -12.71 -2.15
CA GLY A 323 3.48 -13.71 -1.09
C GLY A 323 3.43 -13.13 0.33
N ALA A 324 3.33 -11.81 0.47
CA ALA A 324 3.14 -11.20 1.78
C ALA A 324 1.82 -11.65 2.42
N SER A 325 1.87 -12.07 3.68
CA SER A 325 0.69 -12.59 4.40
C SER A 325 0.82 -12.37 5.90
N TYR A 326 -0.24 -12.68 6.65
CA TYR A 326 -0.20 -12.64 8.11
C TYR A 326 -0.06 -14.03 8.70
N THR A 327 0.89 -14.19 9.63
CA THR A 327 1.17 -15.46 10.31
C THR A 327 0.94 -15.28 11.81
N ALA A 328 -0.21 -15.76 12.29
CA ALA A 328 -0.56 -15.76 13.71
C ALA A 328 0.07 -16.96 14.42
N PHE A 329 0.46 -16.79 15.68
CA PHE A 329 1.08 -17.84 16.48
C PHE A 329 0.79 -17.66 17.97
N ASP A 330 0.73 -18.78 18.67
CA ASP A 330 0.49 -18.83 20.12
C ASP A 330 1.11 -20.09 20.71
N GLY A 331 2.16 -19.91 21.52
CA GLY A 331 2.96 -20.97 22.14
C GLY A 331 4.22 -21.34 21.37
N SER A 332 4.12 -21.61 20.06
CA SER A 332 5.27 -21.91 19.18
C SER A 332 5.46 -20.82 18.14
N VAL A 333 6.69 -20.34 17.98
CA VAL A 333 7.04 -19.36 16.94
C VAL A 333 7.03 -20.01 15.54
N PRO A 334 6.69 -19.26 14.47
CA PRO A 334 6.77 -19.76 13.09
C PRO A 334 8.21 -20.08 12.68
N ASP A 335 8.39 -21.10 11.84
CA ASP A 335 9.71 -21.44 11.27
C ASP A 335 10.24 -20.35 10.34
N ASP A 336 9.36 -19.72 9.58
CA ASP A 336 9.65 -18.55 8.75
C ASP A 336 8.93 -17.32 9.31
N ALA A 337 9.69 -16.46 9.97
CA ALA A 337 9.22 -15.23 10.58
C ALA A 337 9.58 -13.98 9.76
N VAL A 338 10.29 -14.15 8.63
CA VAL A 338 10.92 -13.03 7.92
C VAL A 338 9.95 -12.41 6.92
N GLN A 339 10.06 -11.09 6.78
CA GLN A 339 9.56 -10.36 5.64
C GLN A 339 10.75 -10.07 4.73
N SER A 340 10.82 -10.72 3.57
CA SER A 340 12.00 -10.71 2.70
C SER A 340 12.39 -9.34 2.13
N ALA A 341 11.43 -8.45 1.89
CA ALA A 341 11.72 -7.07 1.46
C ALA A 341 12.25 -6.20 2.60
N ILE A 342 11.88 -6.46 3.85
CA ILE A 342 12.41 -5.73 5.00
C ILE A 342 13.75 -6.36 5.44
N GLY A 343 13.96 -7.65 5.18
CA GLY A 343 15.14 -8.41 5.62
C GLY A 343 15.11 -8.74 7.12
N ALA A 344 13.92 -8.73 7.75
CA ALA A 344 13.77 -8.97 9.19
C ALA A 344 12.38 -9.53 9.53
N ALA A 345 12.22 -10.03 10.76
CA ALA A 345 10.89 -10.28 11.31
C ALA A 345 10.13 -8.96 11.47
N TYR A 346 8.86 -8.94 11.08
CA TYR A 346 8.09 -7.70 10.99
C TYR A 346 6.63 -7.91 11.34
N ALA A 347 6.02 -6.87 11.94
CA ALA A 347 4.60 -6.82 12.24
C ALA A 347 4.04 -5.42 11.94
N HIS A 348 2.79 -5.38 11.52
CA HIS A 348 2.04 -4.14 11.40
C HIS A 348 1.54 -3.67 12.76
N THR A 349 1.95 -2.48 13.19
CA THR A 349 1.61 -1.93 14.52
C THR A 349 1.43 -0.41 14.58
N THR A 350 1.61 0.29 13.46
CA THR A 350 1.73 1.75 13.44
C THR A 350 0.53 2.44 12.80
N ALA A 351 -0.49 1.72 12.36
CA ALA A 351 -1.62 2.28 11.63
C ALA A 351 -3.01 1.77 12.10
N PRO A 352 -3.31 1.78 13.41
CA PRO A 352 -4.52 1.16 13.95
C PRO A 352 -5.84 1.85 13.56
N LEU A 353 -5.85 3.12 13.16
CA LEU A 353 -7.06 3.81 12.69
C LEU A 353 -7.54 3.23 11.36
N ARG A 354 -6.61 2.73 10.52
CA ARG A 354 -6.89 2.23 9.17
C ARG A 354 -6.64 0.74 8.95
N ARG A 355 -6.04 0.02 9.90
CA ARG A 355 -5.70 -1.39 9.74
C ARG A 355 -5.99 -2.18 11.02
N LEU A 356 -6.84 -3.20 10.92
CA LEU A 356 -7.40 -3.92 12.06
C LEU A 356 -6.34 -4.64 12.91
N VAL A 357 -5.34 -5.26 12.27
CA VAL A 357 -4.34 -6.09 12.93
C VAL A 357 -3.51 -5.31 13.96
N ASP A 358 -3.22 -4.04 13.69
CA ASP A 358 -2.41 -3.17 14.54
C ASP A 358 -3.06 -3.01 15.92
N ARG A 359 -4.39 -2.99 16.01
CA ARG A 359 -5.14 -2.95 17.28
C ARG A 359 -4.75 -4.11 18.21
N PHE A 360 -4.55 -5.31 17.64
CA PHE A 360 -4.16 -6.50 18.41
C PHE A 360 -2.67 -6.50 18.72
N VAL A 361 -1.84 -6.12 17.76
CA VAL A 361 -0.38 -6.05 17.94
C VAL A 361 -0.02 -5.06 19.05
N LEU A 362 -0.67 -3.89 19.12
CA LEU A 362 -0.43 -2.89 20.15
C LEU A 362 -0.67 -3.41 21.57
N VAL A 363 -1.82 -4.05 21.82
CA VAL A 363 -2.14 -4.57 23.16
C VAL A 363 -1.28 -5.76 23.56
N ILE A 364 -0.86 -6.58 22.59
CA ILE A 364 0.05 -7.71 22.83
C ILE A 364 1.44 -7.18 23.19
N CYS A 365 1.99 -6.27 22.38
CA CYS A 365 3.32 -5.71 22.59
C CYS A 365 3.41 -4.92 23.89
N GLU A 366 2.37 -4.14 24.23
CA GLU A 366 2.33 -3.39 25.48
C GLU A 366 2.27 -4.31 26.70
N ALA A 367 1.49 -5.39 26.67
CA ALA A 367 1.49 -6.38 27.75
C ALA A 367 2.85 -7.06 27.90
N LEU A 368 3.44 -7.54 26.79
CA LEU A 368 4.73 -8.23 26.78
C LEU A 368 5.88 -7.33 27.23
N SER A 369 5.91 -6.07 26.76
CA SER A 369 6.93 -5.08 27.14
C SER A 369 6.92 -4.77 28.64
N ASN A 370 5.78 -4.97 29.32
CA ASN A 370 5.62 -4.72 30.75
C ASN A 370 5.59 -6.00 31.59
N GLY A 371 5.91 -7.16 31.01
CA GLY A 371 5.89 -8.45 31.71
C GLY A 371 4.50 -8.87 32.20
N ARG A 372 3.44 -8.35 31.59
CA ARG A 372 2.05 -8.66 31.94
C ARG A 372 1.48 -9.75 31.03
N PRO A 373 0.50 -10.54 31.49
CA PRO A 373 -0.19 -11.49 30.64
C PRO A 373 -0.88 -10.78 29.45
N VAL A 374 -0.76 -11.37 28.26
CA VAL A 374 -1.49 -10.90 27.08
C VAL A 374 -2.99 -11.02 27.33
N PRO A 375 -3.81 -9.99 26.99
CA PRO A 375 -5.26 -10.04 27.18
C PRO A 375 -5.90 -11.22 26.46
N GLY A 376 -6.80 -11.95 27.14
CA GLY A 376 -7.45 -13.15 26.61
C GLY A 376 -8.16 -12.92 25.28
N TRP A 377 -8.93 -11.84 25.17
CA TRP A 377 -9.65 -11.47 23.94
C TRP A 377 -8.73 -11.24 22.74
N ALA A 378 -7.50 -10.76 22.97
CA ALA A 378 -6.54 -10.49 21.90
C ALA A 378 -5.92 -11.82 21.42
N ARG A 379 -5.57 -12.69 22.37
CA ARG A 379 -5.04 -14.04 22.12
C ARG A 379 -6.06 -14.91 21.39
N GLU A 380 -7.31 -14.92 21.84
CA GLU A 380 -8.42 -15.68 21.23
C GLU A 380 -8.73 -15.23 19.80
N ALA A 381 -8.48 -13.97 19.48
CA ALA A 381 -8.72 -13.43 18.14
C ALA A 381 -7.67 -13.84 17.10
N LEU A 382 -6.44 -14.16 17.52
CA LEU A 382 -5.28 -14.40 16.64
C LEU A 382 -5.58 -15.35 15.47
N PRO A 383 -6.24 -16.52 15.66
CA PRO A 383 -6.49 -17.44 14.55
C PRO A 383 -7.38 -16.87 13.43
N SER A 384 -8.23 -15.89 13.74
CA SER A 384 -9.15 -15.30 12.78
C SER A 384 -8.54 -14.17 11.93
N LEU A 385 -7.52 -13.48 12.46
CA LEU A 385 -6.98 -12.27 11.85
C LEU A 385 -6.36 -12.49 10.46
N PRO A 386 -5.58 -13.55 10.20
CA PRO A 386 -5.00 -13.76 8.88
C PRO A 386 -6.03 -13.81 7.75
N VAL A 387 -7.16 -14.48 7.97
CA VAL A 387 -8.23 -14.63 6.96
C VAL A 387 -8.94 -13.30 6.73
N ILE A 388 -9.24 -12.56 7.81
CA ILE A 388 -9.88 -11.24 7.72
C ILE A 388 -8.99 -10.30 6.91
N MET A 389 -7.71 -10.20 7.29
CA MET A 389 -6.78 -9.29 6.63
C MET A 389 -6.51 -9.68 5.19
N ALA A 390 -6.39 -10.97 4.87
CA ALA A 390 -6.22 -11.43 3.49
C ALA A 390 -7.45 -11.08 2.62
N GLY A 391 -8.66 -11.25 3.17
CA GLY A 391 -9.90 -10.87 2.49
C GLY A 391 -9.98 -9.37 2.22
N SER A 392 -9.66 -8.55 3.23
CA SER A 392 -9.65 -7.09 3.08
C SER A 392 -8.54 -6.61 2.14
N ASP A 393 -7.35 -7.20 2.18
CA ASP A 393 -6.22 -6.88 1.28
C ASP A 393 -6.63 -7.12 -0.19
N GLN A 394 -7.25 -8.27 -0.47
CA GLN A 394 -7.72 -8.60 -1.82
C GLN A 394 -8.80 -7.65 -2.31
N LEU A 395 -9.74 -7.25 -1.43
CA LEU A 395 -10.81 -6.33 -1.78
C LEU A 395 -10.25 -4.92 -2.06
N ALA A 396 -9.35 -4.43 -1.22
CA ALA A 396 -8.71 -3.12 -1.39
C ALA A 396 -7.92 -3.06 -2.71
N SER A 397 -7.09 -4.07 -3.00
CA SER A 397 -6.34 -4.10 -4.26
C SER A 397 -7.23 -4.24 -5.50
N ARG A 398 -8.42 -4.87 -5.40
CA ARG A 398 -9.38 -4.88 -6.51
C ARG A 398 -9.98 -3.49 -6.73
N MET A 399 -10.43 -2.85 -5.66
CA MET A 399 -11.00 -1.50 -5.72
C MET A 399 -10.01 -0.49 -6.30
N GLU A 400 -8.78 -0.46 -5.80
CA GLU A 400 -7.74 0.48 -6.26
C GLU A 400 -7.48 0.33 -7.77
N ARG A 401 -7.25 -0.90 -8.25
CA ARG A 401 -7.04 -1.16 -9.68
C ARG A 401 -8.24 -0.74 -10.52
N MET A 402 -9.45 -1.16 -10.15
CA MET A 402 -10.64 -0.85 -10.92
C MET A 402 -10.97 0.64 -10.90
N ALA A 403 -10.70 1.34 -9.80
CA ALA A 403 -10.83 2.79 -9.70
C ALA A 403 -9.83 3.50 -10.61
N LEU A 404 -8.56 3.07 -10.62
CA LEU A 404 -7.54 3.58 -11.53
C LEU A 404 -7.93 3.37 -12.99
N ASP A 405 -8.38 2.16 -13.36
CA ASP A 405 -8.84 1.84 -14.72
C ASP A 405 -10.05 2.70 -15.12
N THR A 406 -11.00 2.90 -14.20
CA THR A 406 -12.21 3.73 -14.43
C THR A 406 -11.83 5.20 -14.65
N VAL A 407 -10.97 5.76 -13.80
CA VAL A 407 -10.51 7.15 -13.93
C VAL A 407 -9.65 7.31 -15.18
N ALA A 408 -8.76 6.37 -15.49
CA ALA A 408 -7.98 6.39 -16.72
C ALA A 408 -8.88 6.43 -17.96
N ALA A 409 -9.91 5.57 -18.01
CA ALA A 409 -10.86 5.55 -19.11
C ALA A 409 -11.65 6.87 -19.24
N ALA A 410 -12.06 7.46 -18.10
CA ALA A 410 -12.76 8.74 -18.10
C ALA A 410 -11.87 9.92 -18.55
N LEU A 411 -10.58 9.92 -18.17
CA LEU A 411 -9.64 10.95 -18.63
C LEU A 411 -9.36 10.85 -20.12
N LEU A 412 -9.44 9.66 -20.71
CA LEU A 412 -9.07 9.41 -22.10
C LEU A 412 -10.25 9.35 -23.08
N VAL A 413 -11.50 9.27 -22.62
CA VAL A 413 -12.70 9.13 -23.48
C VAL A 413 -12.81 10.24 -24.53
N ASN A 414 -12.44 11.47 -24.18
CA ASN A 414 -12.49 12.63 -25.08
C ASN A 414 -11.27 12.75 -26.00
N HIS A 415 -10.32 11.82 -25.90
CA HIS A 415 -9.06 11.83 -26.65
C HIS A 415 -8.95 10.70 -27.67
N VAL A 416 -10.02 9.96 -27.92
CA VAL A 416 -10.02 8.87 -28.92
C VAL A 416 -9.60 9.41 -30.30
N GLY A 417 -8.66 8.73 -30.94
CA GLY A 417 -8.02 9.12 -32.19
C GLY A 417 -6.78 10.02 -32.03
N GLN A 418 -6.51 10.56 -30.84
CA GLN A 418 -5.30 11.35 -30.58
C GLN A 418 -4.08 10.45 -30.36
N GLU A 419 -2.91 11.02 -30.55
CA GLU A 419 -1.63 10.32 -30.42
C GLU A 419 -0.82 10.83 -29.23
N PHE A 420 -0.15 9.91 -28.55
CA PHE A 420 0.57 10.13 -27.30
C PHE A 420 2.00 9.59 -27.38
N ASP A 421 2.90 10.23 -26.64
CA ASP A 421 4.20 9.65 -26.34
C ASP A 421 4.04 8.65 -25.20
N ALA A 422 4.58 7.45 -25.37
CA ALA A 422 4.50 6.39 -24.38
C ALA A 422 5.83 5.66 -24.17
N ILE A 423 5.99 5.07 -22.99
CA ILE A 423 7.07 4.15 -22.67
C ILE A 423 6.50 2.73 -22.67
N VAL A 424 7.14 1.79 -23.36
CA VAL A 424 6.76 0.37 -23.29
C VAL A 424 7.26 -0.22 -21.98
N ILE A 425 6.34 -0.56 -21.07
CA ILE A 425 6.66 -1.18 -19.77
C ILE A 425 6.78 -2.70 -19.89
N SER A 426 5.96 -3.31 -20.76
CA SER A 426 6.05 -4.74 -21.11
C SER A 426 5.86 -4.92 -22.59
N GLY A 427 6.88 -5.44 -23.28
CA GLY A 427 6.85 -5.74 -24.69
C GLY A 427 5.88 -6.88 -25.07
N SER A 428 5.73 -7.10 -26.36
CA SER A 428 4.80 -8.08 -26.90
C SER A 428 5.23 -9.51 -26.59
N LYS A 429 4.30 -10.36 -26.14
CA LYS A 429 4.61 -11.78 -25.94
C LYS A 429 4.94 -12.41 -27.29
N PRO A 430 6.05 -13.14 -27.43
CA PRO A 430 6.36 -13.85 -28.67
C PRO A 430 5.22 -14.82 -28.97
N GLN A 431 4.74 -14.81 -30.21
CA GLN A 431 3.74 -15.74 -30.68
C GLN A 431 4.33 -17.15 -30.48
N ARG A 432 3.65 -18.00 -29.70
CA ARG A 432 4.05 -19.41 -29.63
C ARG A 432 3.87 -19.98 -31.03
N ASP A 433 4.97 -20.20 -31.74
CA ASP A 433 4.97 -21.02 -32.92
C ASP A 433 4.37 -22.37 -32.52
N ASN A 434 3.18 -22.68 -33.06
CA ASN A 434 2.69 -24.04 -33.12
C ASN A 434 3.56 -24.81 -34.13
N GLY A 435 4.83 -25.00 -33.79
CA GLY A 435 5.76 -25.84 -34.51
C GLY A 435 5.33 -27.29 -34.29
N GLY A 436 4.64 -27.86 -35.29
CA GLY A 436 4.37 -29.28 -35.39
C GLY A 436 5.67 -30.07 -35.49
N GLY A 437 6.25 -30.39 -34.33
CA GLY A 437 7.32 -31.37 -34.17
C GLY A 437 6.71 -32.76 -34.03
N ASN A 438 6.63 -33.47 -35.15
CA ASN A 438 6.23 -34.88 -35.20
C ASN A 438 7.33 -35.71 -34.51
N GLY A 439 7.09 -36.13 -33.27
CA GLY A 439 7.95 -37.03 -32.51
C GLY A 439 7.14 -38.26 -32.09
N ASP A 440 7.41 -39.38 -32.74
CA ASP A 440 6.86 -40.70 -32.43
C ASP A 440 6.98 -41.05 -30.95
N SER A 441 5.86 -41.43 -30.33
CA SER A 441 5.78 -42.69 -29.58
C SER A 441 4.33 -43.09 -29.33
N ALA A 442 4.00 -44.25 -29.86
CA ALA A 442 2.81 -45.00 -29.51
C ALA A 442 2.87 -45.47 -28.04
N THR A 443 1.76 -45.45 -27.31
CA THR A 443 1.00 -46.66 -26.93
C THR A 443 -0.06 -46.38 -25.85
N ASN A 444 -1.24 -47.00 -26.06
CA ASN A 444 -2.34 -47.31 -25.15
C ASN A 444 -3.03 -46.16 -24.38
N GLY A 445 -4.33 -45.88 -24.51
CA GLY A 445 -5.45 -46.75 -24.91
C GLY A 445 -6.25 -47.20 -23.68
N LYS A 446 -7.22 -46.39 -23.23
CA LYS A 446 -8.57 -46.91 -22.91
C LYS A 446 -9.61 -45.80 -22.82
N SER A 447 -10.61 -45.97 -23.68
CA SER A 447 -11.86 -45.24 -23.79
C SER A 447 -12.86 -45.75 -22.76
N THR A 448 -13.64 -44.83 -22.17
CA THR A 448 -15.07 -45.03 -21.95
C THR A 448 -15.82 -43.71 -22.23
N ASN A 449 -16.52 -43.70 -23.36
CA ASN A 449 -17.71 -42.89 -23.65
C ASN A 449 -18.80 -43.09 -22.57
N GLY A 450 -19.73 -42.16 -22.31
CA GLY A 450 -19.95 -40.85 -22.91
C GLY A 450 -21.29 -40.22 -22.51
N LYS A 451 -21.53 -39.03 -23.11
CA LYS A 451 -22.81 -38.41 -23.55
C LYS A 451 -23.90 -38.10 -22.51
N ASN A 452 -24.62 -36.98 -22.47
CA ASN A 452 -24.92 -35.81 -23.32
C ASN A 452 -25.30 -34.66 -22.34
N GLY A 453 -25.32 -33.35 -22.61
CA GLY A 453 -25.32 -32.54 -23.84
C GLY A 453 -26.39 -31.43 -23.73
N ALA A 454 -26.08 -30.26 -24.32
CA ALA A 454 -26.90 -29.05 -24.63
C ALA A 454 -26.78 -27.87 -23.64
N GLY A 455 -26.48 -26.63 -24.05
CA GLY A 455 -26.20 -25.99 -25.35
C GLY A 455 -26.07 -24.47 -25.08
N ASN A 456 -24.90 -23.86 -25.26
CA ASN A 456 -24.46 -23.09 -26.43
C ASN A 456 -25.31 -21.85 -26.79
N GLY A 457 -24.83 -20.66 -26.41
CA GLY A 457 -25.19 -19.36 -26.97
C GLY A 457 -23.91 -18.65 -27.42
N LYS A 458 -23.67 -18.65 -28.73
CA LYS A 458 -22.58 -17.94 -29.42
C LYS A 458 -22.79 -16.43 -29.32
N ASN A 459 -21.75 -15.69 -28.94
CA ASN A 459 -21.49 -14.35 -29.50
C ASN A 459 -20.05 -14.35 -30.01
N GLY A 460 -19.91 -14.19 -31.33
CA GLY A 460 -18.62 -14.11 -32.00
C GLY A 460 -17.96 -12.78 -31.68
N ASN A 461 -16.76 -12.83 -31.12
CA ASN A 461 -15.87 -11.69 -31.02
C ASN A 461 -14.70 -11.89 -31.99
N GLY A 462 -14.35 -10.83 -32.70
CA GLY A 462 -13.29 -10.80 -33.70
C GLY A 462 -11.95 -11.28 -33.14
N ASN A 463 -11.23 -11.97 -34.01
CA ASN A 463 -9.98 -12.64 -33.75
C ASN A 463 -8.83 -11.63 -33.51
N GLY A 464 -8.65 -11.18 -32.26
CA GLY A 464 -7.51 -10.34 -31.84
C GLY A 464 -6.28 -11.17 -31.47
N ASN A 465 -5.72 -11.91 -32.44
CA ASN A 465 -4.53 -12.76 -32.24
C ASN A 465 -3.22 -12.03 -32.62
N GLY A 466 -3.17 -10.71 -32.46
CA GLY A 466 -2.02 -9.86 -32.76
C GLY A 466 -1.09 -9.67 -31.56
N ALA A 467 0.16 -9.32 -31.82
CA ALA A 467 1.11 -8.90 -30.80
C ALA A 467 0.55 -7.73 -29.98
N SER A 468 0.70 -7.79 -28.66
CA SER A 468 0.27 -6.72 -27.75
C SER A 468 1.15 -6.67 -26.51
N GLY A 469 1.34 -5.45 -26.00
CA GLY A 469 2.14 -5.14 -24.82
C GLY A 469 1.45 -4.13 -23.90
N ILE A 470 2.16 -3.69 -22.89
CA ILE A 470 1.74 -2.67 -21.92
C ILE A 470 2.62 -1.43 -22.09
N ILE A 471 1.97 -0.29 -22.20
CA ILE A 471 2.62 1.02 -22.29
C ILE A 471 2.22 1.89 -21.10
N GLN A 472 3.00 2.95 -20.86
CA GLN A 472 2.66 4.04 -19.96
C GLN A 472 2.80 5.37 -20.71
N ILE A 473 1.72 6.13 -20.80
CA ILE A 473 1.74 7.52 -21.28
C ILE A 473 2.01 8.47 -20.10
N ALA A 474 2.60 9.64 -20.38
CA ALA A 474 3.00 10.58 -19.33
C ALA A 474 1.86 11.51 -18.88
N GLU A 475 0.99 11.91 -19.80
CA GLU A 475 -0.03 12.95 -19.59
C GLU A 475 -1.34 12.52 -20.29
N PRO A 476 -2.35 12.02 -19.53
CA PRO A 476 -2.29 11.64 -18.11
C PRO A 476 -1.37 10.43 -17.88
N ALA A 477 -0.86 10.24 -16.65
CA ALA A 477 -0.01 9.11 -16.32
C ALA A 477 -0.82 7.79 -16.29
N VAL A 478 -1.07 7.18 -17.45
CA VAL A 478 -1.94 6.01 -17.62
C VAL A 478 -1.15 4.82 -18.17
N THR A 479 -1.35 3.66 -17.54
CA THR A 479 -0.82 2.36 -18.00
C THR A 479 -1.91 1.59 -18.71
N ALA A 480 -1.71 1.21 -19.97
CA ALA A 480 -2.75 0.60 -20.79
C ALA A 480 -2.19 -0.44 -21.78
N ARG A 481 -3.09 -1.24 -22.36
CA ARG A 481 -2.73 -2.19 -23.42
C ARG A 481 -2.51 -1.45 -24.74
N CYS A 482 -1.49 -1.86 -25.46
CA CYS A 482 -1.20 -1.39 -26.81
C CYS A 482 -1.03 -2.57 -27.76
N ALA A 483 -1.76 -2.54 -28.88
CA ALA A 483 -1.58 -3.47 -29.99
C ALA A 483 -0.34 -3.08 -30.82
N GLY A 484 0.36 -4.08 -31.34
CA GLY A 484 1.58 -3.91 -32.15
C GLY A 484 2.77 -4.72 -31.61
N ASP A 485 3.85 -4.73 -32.36
CA ASP A 485 5.13 -5.30 -31.93
C ASP A 485 5.87 -4.25 -31.08
N LEU A 486 5.96 -4.52 -29.77
CA LEU A 486 6.49 -3.58 -28.79
C LEU A 486 7.73 -4.15 -28.11
N GLU A 487 8.78 -3.34 -28.02
CA GLU A 487 10.01 -3.65 -27.30
C GLU A 487 10.03 -2.93 -25.95
N SER A 488 10.18 -3.67 -24.85
CA SER A 488 10.23 -3.10 -23.50
C SER A 488 11.32 -2.04 -23.37
N GLY A 489 11.04 -0.97 -22.63
CA GLY A 489 11.99 0.11 -22.36
C GLY A 489 12.18 1.11 -23.51
N THR A 490 11.45 0.97 -24.61
CA THR A 490 11.48 1.93 -25.71
C THR A 490 10.43 3.04 -25.53
N LYS A 491 10.73 4.22 -26.12
CA LYS A 491 9.74 5.28 -26.30
C LYS A 491 9.07 5.09 -27.66
N VAL A 492 7.74 5.16 -27.68
CA VAL A 492 6.91 4.94 -28.87
C VAL A 492 5.85 6.02 -29.00
N ARG A 493 5.34 6.20 -30.22
CA ARG A 493 4.12 6.97 -30.49
C ARG A 493 2.95 6.01 -30.61
N VAL A 494 1.86 6.30 -29.91
CA VAL A 494 0.69 5.44 -29.88
C VAL A 494 -0.57 6.24 -30.12
N ARG A 495 -1.57 5.65 -30.78
CA ARG A 495 -2.87 6.25 -31.01
C ARG A 495 -3.91 5.60 -30.10
N LEU A 496 -4.72 6.42 -29.43
CA LEU A 496 -5.83 5.92 -28.63
C LEU A 496 -6.96 5.45 -29.55
N ILE A 497 -7.33 4.18 -29.48
CA ILE A 497 -8.35 3.57 -30.35
C ILE A 497 -9.70 3.49 -29.70
N SER A 498 -9.73 3.20 -28.40
CA SER A 498 -10.97 3.16 -27.64
C SER A 498 -10.69 3.44 -26.17
N SER A 499 -11.63 4.13 -25.54
CA SER A 499 -11.67 4.34 -24.10
C SER A 499 -13.11 4.28 -23.65
N ASP A 500 -13.44 3.36 -22.75
CA ASP A 500 -14.81 3.09 -22.32
C ASP A 500 -14.87 3.02 -20.79
N ILE A 501 -15.63 3.94 -20.18
CA ILE A 501 -15.72 4.11 -18.73
C ILE A 501 -16.43 2.91 -18.08
N THR A 502 -17.44 2.35 -18.75
CA THR A 502 -18.26 1.26 -18.21
C THR A 502 -17.49 -0.05 -18.15
N THR A 503 -16.77 -0.38 -19.21
CA THR A 503 -15.91 -1.58 -19.28
C THR A 503 -14.55 -1.35 -18.64
N ARG A 504 -14.17 -0.09 -18.39
CA ARG A 504 -12.87 0.35 -17.83
C ARG A 504 -11.71 0.01 -18.76
N GLU A 505 -11.98 -0.15 -20.05
CA GLU A 505 -10.99 -0.55 -21.04
C GLU A 505 -10.43 0.66 -21.79
N VAL A 506 -9.10 0.71 -21.87
CA VAL A 506 -8.35 1.68 -22.66
C VAL A 506 -7.41 0.90 -23.59
N HIS A 507 -7.53 1.12 -24.90
CA HIS A 507 -6.74 0.42 -25.92
C HIS A 507 -6.03 1.40 -26.84
N PHE A 508 -4.73 1.17 -27.01
CA PHE A 508 -3.88 1.90 -27.93
C PHE A 508 -3.42 1.00 -29.09
N GLU A 509 -2.99 1.61 -30.18
CA GLU A 509 -2.21 0.97 -31.24
C GLU A 509 -0.91 1.74 -31.47
N LEU A 510 0.14 1.04 -31.93
CA LEU A 510 1.38 1.68 -32.35
C LEU A 510 1.13 2.54 -33.60
N VAL A 511 1.68 3.75 -33.61
CA VAL A 511 1.72 4.60 -34.81
C VAL A 511 2.97 4.23 -35.60
N GLU A 512 2.79 3.81 -36.85
CA GLU A 512 3.89 3.50 -37.79
C GLU A 512 4.77 4.70 -38.12
#